data_AF-A0A954ED67-F1
#
_entry.id   AF-A0A954ED67-F1
#
_cell.length_a   1.000
_cell.length_b   1.000
_cell.length_c   1.000
_cell.angle_alpha   90.00
_cell.angle_beta   90.00
_cell.angle_gamma   90.00
#
_symmetry.space_group_name_H-M   'P 1'
#
loop_
_entity.id
_entity.type
_entity.pdbx_description
1 polymer ?
#
loop_
_entity_poly.entity_id
_entity_poly.type
_entity_poly.pdbx_seq_one_letter_code
_entity_poly.pdbx_strand_id
1 'polypeptide(L)'
;EFLDKPVGEIRLMHTRPLRNKISLREYPNGECVYFDGMARKCTIYPVRPAQCRTWPFWRSLISSSSTWNSLQRNCPGINQGELVQLEEIEKRASELEL
;
A
#
# COMPACT_ATOMS: atom_id res chain seq x y z
N GLU A 1 14.84 -13.34 -0.88
CA GLU A 1 13.99 -14.38 -1.52
C GLU A 1 13.23 -13.86 -2.74
N PHE A 2 12.29 -12.90 -2.65
CA PHE A 2 11.55 -12.46 -3.86
C PHE A 2 12.38 -11.66 -4.88
N LEU A 3 13.14 -10.66 -4.41
CA LEU A 3 13.94 -9.78 -5.28
C LEU A 3 15.38 -10.27 -5.50
N ASP A 4 15.74 -11.41 -4.92
CA ASP A 4 17.12 -11.92 -4.87
C ASP A 4 18.17 -10.87 -4.46
N LYS A 5 17.79 -9.99 -3.52
CA LYS A 5 18.62 -8.89 -3.01
C LYS A 5 18.74 -8.96 -1.48
N PRO A 6 19.89 -8.57 -0.89
CA PRO A 6 20.04 -8.48 0.54
C PRO A 6 19.18 -7.36 1.13
N VAL A 7 18.71 -7.55 2.37
CA VAL A 7 17.86 -6.58 3.07
C VAL A 7 18.54 -5.21 3.22
N GLY A 8 19.86 -5.18 3.41
CA GLY A 8 20.64 -3.95 3.48
C GLY A 8 20.56 -3.13 2.20
N GLU A 9 20.65 -3.76 1.04
CA GLU A 9 20.49 -3.09 -0.26
C GLU A 9 19.07 -2.53 -0.42
N ILE A 10 18.04 -3.31 -0.10
CA ILE A 10 16.65 -2.85 -0.19
C ILE A 10 16.44 -1.61 0.69
N ARG A 11 16.92 -1.65 1.94
CA ARG A 11 16.79 -0.51 2.87
C ARG A 11 17.52 0.73 2.36
N LEU A 12 18.74 0.60 1.84
CA LEU A 12 19.53 1.76 1.41
C LEU A 12 19.09 2.31 0.05
N MET A 13 18.77 1.42 -0.90
CA MET A 13 18.59 1.79 -2.30
C MET A 13 17.12 2.01 -2.67
N HIS A 14 16.19 1.24 -2.09
CA HIS A 14 14.78 1.23 -2.51
C HIS A 14 13.86 1.99 -1.53
N THR A 15 14.40 2.47 -0.41
CA THR A 15 13.64 3.24 0.58
C THR A 15 14.24 4.61 0.84
N ARG A 16 13.49 5.44 1.57
CA ARG A 16 13.92 6.73 2.10
C ARG A 16 13.31 6.96 3.49
N PRO A 17 14.00 7.70 4.37
CA PRO A 17 13.39 8.16 5.60
C PRO A 17 12.25 9.15 5.30
N LEU A 18 11.14 9.00 6.01
CA LEU A 18 10.01 9.92 5.97
C LEU A 18 9.49 10.13 7.39
N ARG A 19 9.83 11.28 7.98
CA ARG A 19 9.62 11.56 9.41
C ARG A 19 10.26 10.43 10.24
N ASN A 20 9.49 9.79 11.11
CA ASN A 20 9.95 8.69 11.97
C ASN A 20 9.65 7.31 11.36
N LYS A 21 9.43 7.24 10.04
CA LYS A 21 9.10 6.01 9.30
C LYS A 21 10.01 5.85 8.09
N ILE A 22 9.94 4.68 7.47
CA ILE A 22 10.59 4.36 6.20
C ILE A 22 9.50 4.32 5.13
N SER A 23 9.72 5.04 4.03
CA SER A 23 8.88 5.00 2.83
C SER A 23 9.63 4.34 1.69
N LEU A 24 8.91 3.71 0.77
CA LEU A 24 9.49 3.36 -0.53
C LEU A 24 9.90 4.63 -1.25
N ARG A 25 11.00 4.56 -2.00
CA ARG A 25 11.44 5.67 -2.84
C ARG A 25 10.50 5.81 -4.03
N GLU A 26 10.18 7.05 -4.39
CA GLU A 26 9.37 7.40 -5.55
C GLU A 26 10.22 8.15 -6.60
N TYR A 27 9.86 7.99 -7.87
CA TYR A 27 10.38 8.79 -8.98
C TYR A 27 9.70 10.17 -9.02
N PRO A 28 10.22 11.16 -9.78
CA PRO A 28 9.62 12.50 -9.86
C PRO A 28 8.16 12.55 -10.31
N ASN A 29 7.70 11.54 -11.04
CA ASN A 29 6.31 11.38 -11.47
C ASN A 29 5.39 10.79 -10.38
N GLY A 30 5.92 10.50 -9.18
CA GLY A 30 5.17 9.93 -8.06
C GLY A 30 5.07 8.40 -8.09
N GLU A 31 5.62 7.72 -9.09
CA GLU A 31 5.64 6.26 -9.14
C GLU A 31 6.61 5.69 -8.12
N CYS A 32 6.19 4.68 -7.38
CA CYS A 32 7.07 3.94 -6.48
C CYS A 32 8.14 3.16 -7.27
N VAL A 33 9.32 2.95 -6.67
CA VAL A 33 10.44 2.17 -7.22
C VAL A 33 10.07 0.76 -7.71
N TYR A 34 8.94 0.20 -7.25
CA TYR A 34 8.44 -1.11 -7.68
C TYR A 34 7.23 -1.04 -8.63
N PHE A 35 6.90 0.12 -9.17
CA PHE A 35 5.84 0.27 -10.16
C PHE A 35 6.42 0.14 -11.57
N ASP A 36 5.89 -0.80 -12.35
CA ASP A 36 6.15 -0.92 -13.78
C ASP A 36 5.17 -0.02 -14.53
N GLY A 37 5.68 1.09 -15.07
CA GLY A 37 4.90 2.07 -15.82
C GLY A 37 4.35 1.57 -17.15
N MET A 38 4.99 0.58 -17.78
CA MET A 38 4.52 0.01 -19.05
C MET A 38 3.40 -1.01 -18.81
N ALA A 39 3.63 -1.97 -17.91
CA ALA A 39 2.63 -2.99 -17.56
C ALA A 39 1.51 -2.43 -16.64
N ARG A 40 1.72 -1.25 -16.06
CA ARG A 40 0.88 -0.62 -15.02
C ARG A 40 0.63 -1.54 -13.82
N LYS A 41 1.67 -2.24 -13.36
CA LYS A 41 1.60 -3.24 -12.29
C LYS A 41 2.72 -3.06 -11.27
N CYS A 42 2.49 -3.53 -10.05
CA CYS A 42 3.56 -3.61 -9.06
C CYS A 42 4.41 -4.87 -9.32
N THR A 43 5.73 -4.70 -9.41
CA THR A 43 6.68 -5.80 -9.65
C THR A 43 6.83 -6.73 -8.44
N ILE A 44 6.49 -6.25 -7.24
CA ILE A 44 6.54 -7.02 -5.99
C ILE A 44 5.15 -7.36 -5.42
N TYR A 45 4.12 -7.43 -6.27
CA TYR A 45 2.72 -7.56 -5.83
C TYR A 45 2.46 -8.64 -4.74
N PRO A 46 3.06 -9.86 -4.80
CA PRO A 46 2.85 -10.89 -3.79
C PRO A 46 3.45 -10.56 -2.41
N VAL A 47 4.50 -9.74 -2.39
CA VAL A 47 5.26 -9.38 -1.19
C VAL A 47 5.15 -7.89 -0.86
N ARG A 48 4.05 -7.27 -1.28
CA ARG A 48 3.74 -5.86 -0.97
C ARG A 48 3.86 -5.60 0.53
N PRO A 49 4.42 -4.44 0.94
CA PRO A 49 4.41 -4.01 2.33
C PRO A 49 2.99 -3.93 2.88
N ALA A 50 2.84 -4.05 4.20
CA ALA A 50 1.55 -4.05 4.88
C ALA A 50 0.63 -2.92 4.38
N GLN A 51 1.12 -1.67 4.30
CA GLN A 51 0.33 -0.53 3.84
C GLN A 51 -0.27 -0.74 2.45
N CYS A 52 0.52 -1.24 1.49
CA CYS A 52 0.06 -1.47 0.12
C CYS A 52 -0.88 -2.67 0.00
N ARG A 53 -0.80 -3.65 0.91
CA ARG A 53 -1.65 -4.85 0.92
C ARG A 53 -2.98 -4.62 1.61
N THR A 54 -3.00 -3.79 2.65
CA THR A 54 -4.17 -3.52 3.48
C THR A 54 -5.01 -2.38 2.94
N TRP A 55 -4.53 -1.61 1.97
CA TRP A 55 -5.35 -0.62 1.27
C TRP A 55 -6.60 -1.28 0.65
N PRO A 56 -7.81 -0.69 0.76
CA PRO A 56 -8.13 0.61 1.36
C PRO A 56 -8.56 0.54 2.85
N PHE A 57 -8.39 -0.59 3.54
CA PHE A 57 -8.90 -0.86 4.88
C PHE A 57 -8.05 -0.30 6.02
N TRP A 58 -7.35 0.80 5.78
CA TRP A 58 -6.63 1.48 6.86
C TRP A 58 -7.65 2.08 7.83
N ARG A 59 -7.45 1.95 9.15
CA ARG A 59 -8.39 2.47 10.15
C ARG A 59 -8.73 3.95 9.94
N SER A 60 -7.76 4.76 9.51
CA SER A 60 -7.98 6.17 9.20
C SER A 60 -8.95 6.42 8.03
N LEU A 61 -9.11 5.45 7.12
CA LEU A 61 -9.98 5.53 5.95
C LEU A 61 -11.37 4.95 6.20
N ILE A 62 -11.47 3.92 7.05
CA ILE A 62 -12.73 3.21 7.36
C ILE A 62 -13.41 3.70 8.64
N SER A 63 -12.83 4.66 9.37
CA SER A 63 -13.37 5.19 10.63
C SER A 63 -14.66 6.01 10.46
N SER A 64 -14.95 6.50 9.25
CA SER A 64 -16.13 7.32 8.97
C SER A 64 -16.60 7.14 7.54
N SER A 65 -17.92 7.11 7.36
CA SER A 65 -18.57 7.10 6.05
C SER A 65 -18.19 8.33 5.22
N SER A 66 -17.98 9.50 5.85
CA SER A 66 -17.57 10.72 5.15
C SER A 66 -16.15 10.59 4.55
N THR A 67 -15.24 9.95 5.27
CA THR A 67 -13.88 9.66 4.79
C THR A 67 -13.91 8.68 3.64
N TRP A 68 -14.66 7.59 3.78
CA TRP A 68 -14.81 6.57 2.73
C TRP A 68 -15.43 7.15 1.44
N ASN A 69 -16.51 7.93 1.56
CA ASN A 69 -17.15 8.59 0.43
C ASN A 69 -16.22 9.60 -0.26
N SER A 70 -15.31 10.22 0.50
CA SER A 70 -14.30 11.11 -0.07
C SER A 70 -13.20 10.34 -0.80
N LEU A 71 -12.81 9.18 -0.29
CA LEU A 71 -11.84 8.29 -0.92
C LEU A 71 -12.34 7.80 -2.28
N GLN A 72 -13.63 7.47 -2.39
CA GLN A 72 -14.27 7.06 -3.64
C GLN A 72 -14.12 8.09 -4.76
N ARG A 73 -14.12 9.39 -4.44
CA ARG A 73 -13.94 10.44 -5.46
C ARG A 73 -12.54 10.47 -6.07
N ASN A 74 -11.54 9.99 -5.34
CA ASN A 74 -10.14 10.04 -5.73
C ASN A 74 -9.60 8.69 -6.23
N CYS A 75 -10.21 7.58 -5.81
CA CYS A 75 -9.76 6.24 -6.14
C CYS A 75 -10.90 5.45 -6.80
N PRO A 76 -10.81 5.20 -8.12
CA PRO A 76 -11.88 4.52 -8.86
C PRO A 76 -12.08 3.06 -8.47
N GLY A 77 -11.14 2.47 -7.71
CA GLY A 77 -11.25 1.10 -7.20
C GLY A 77 -12.09 0.95 -5.93
N ILE A 78 -12.49 2.06 -5.28
CA ILE A 78 -13.34 2.00 -4.09
C ILE A 78 -14.76 1.58 -4.49
N ASN A 79 -15.35 0.68 -3.70
CA ASN A 79 -16.65 0.04 -3.98
C ASN A 79 -16.67 -0.77 -5.29
N GLN A 80 -15.50 -1.22 -5.77
CA GLN A 80 -15.37 -2.12 -6.90
C GLN A 80 -14.85 -3.48 -6.41
N GLY A 81 -15.31 -4.57 -7.06
CA GLY A 81 -14.88 -5.93 -6.75
C GLY A 81 -15.81 -6.68 -5.79
N GLU A 82 -15.26 -7.68 -5.12
CA GLU A 82 -16.01 -8.59 -4.26
C GLU A 82 -16.29 -8.01 -2.88
N LEU A 83 -17.37 -8.48 -2.26
CA LEU A 83 -17.72 -8.13 -0.88
C LEU A 83 -16.74 -8.80 0.09
N VAL A 84 -16.06 -7.98 0.89
CA VAL A 84 -15.14 -8.42 1.94
C VAL A 84 -15.89 -8.43 3.26
N GLN A 85 -15.82 -9.54 4.00
CA GLN A 85 -16.46 -9.68 5.31
C GLN A 85 -15.78 -8.80 6.37
N LEU A 86 -16.53 -8.40 7.39
CA LEU A 86 -16.05 -7.49 8.44
C LEU A 86 -14.79 -8.01 9.12
N GLU A 87 -14.75 -9.32 9.42
CA GLU A 87 -13.64 -9.96 10.13
C GLU A 87 -12.32 -9.86 9.32
N GLU A 88 -12.41 -9.97 7.99
CA GLU A 88 -11.26 -9.83 7.11
C GLU A 88 -10.82 -8.36 6.99
N ILE A 89 -11.75 -7.41 7.01
CA ILE A 89 -11.44 -5.97 7.06
C ILE A 89 -10.69 -5.65 8.35
N GLU A 90 -11.19 -6.11 9.49
CA GLU A 90 -10.56 -5.89 10.80
C GLU A 90 -9.16 -6.50 10.87
N LYS A 91 -9.01 -7.73 10.36
CA LYS A 91 -7.71 -8.40 10.27
C LYS A 91 -6.70 -7.57 9.47
N ARG A 92 -7.06 -7.12 8.26
CA ARG A 92 -6.18 -6.28 7.42
C ARG A 92 -5.86 -4.94 8.09
N ALA A 93 -6.84 -4.32 8.75
CA ALA A 93 -6.65 -3.05 9.44
C ALA A 93 -5.63 -3.17 10.58
N SER A 94 -5.61 -4.31 11.28
CA SER A 94 -4.69 -4.55 12.41
C SER A 94 -3.22 -4.69 12.00
N GLU A 95 -2.91 -5.09 10.76
CA GLU A 95 -1.52 -5.28 10.29
C GLU A 95 -0.68 -3.99 10.32
N LEU A 96 -1.31 -2.82 10.37
CA LEU A 96 -0.64 -1.51 10.42
C LEU A 96 -0.44 -0.96 11.82
N GLU A 97 -0.94 -1.66 12.84
CA GLU A 97 -0.84 -1.27 14.25
C GLU A 97 0.36 -1.93 14.97
N LEU A 98 1.04 -2.83 14.26
CA LEU A 98 2.27 -3.51 14.68
C LEU A 98 3.51 -2.71 14.28
#